data_AF-A0AAN7DTP5-F1
#
_entry.id   AF-A0AAN7DTP5-F1
#
_cell.length_a   1.000
_cell.length_b   1.000
_cell.length_c   1.000
_cell.angle_alpha   90.00
_cell.angle_beta   90.00
_cell.angle_gamma   90.00
#
_symmetry.space_group_name_H-M   'P 1'
#
loop_
_entity.id
_entity.type
_entity.pdbx_description
1 polymer ?
#
loop_
_entity_poly.entity_id
_entity_poly.type
_entity_poly.pdbx_seq_one_letter_code
_entity_poly.pdbx_strand_id
1 'polypeptide(L)'
;MYRPSFLDPGGKTVFTAAIGLDPDVHQVRRCTTKEYYHLTGSTVYAKKLQQEKDTAGITAIESAIPSAKTARNTQFLRYVDYILANMDTLFAFYGFSTAKHWFNLYQGKQRAPDMMVNMLLNGGAKYNKKRFKKEEQKTIPT
;
A
#
# COMPACT_ATOMS: atom_id res chain seq x y z
N MET A 1 -1.14 30.90 16.22
CA MET A 1 -0.18 30.38 17.21
C MET A 1 0.65 29.29 16.54
N TYR A 2 1.97 29.44 16.46
CA TYR A 2 2.88 28.46 15.85
C TYR A 2 3.04 27.23 16.77
N ARG A 3 3.02 26.02 16.20
CA ARG A 3 3.28 24.78 16.94
C ARG A 3 4.55 24.14 16.39
N PRO A 4 5.67 24.19 17.11
CA PRO A 4 6.89 23.52 16.68
C PRO A 4 6.67 22.00 16.64
N SER A 5 7.18 21.38 15.59
CA SER A 5 7.14 19.93 15.37
C SER A 5 8.49 19.43 14.89
N PHE A 6 9.04 18.44 15.58
CA PHE A 6 10.29 17.79 15.20
C PHE A 6 9.97 16.53 14.43
N LEU A 7 10.47 16.42 13.20
CA LEU A 7 10.20 15.29 12.30
C LEU A 7 11.44 14.41 12.15
N ASP A 8 11.25 13.11 12.37
CA ASP A 8 12.25 12.08 12.18
C ASP A 8 11.73 11.04 11.17
N PRO A 9 12.31 10.96 9.96
CA PRO A 9 12.07 9.86 9.03
C PRO A 9 12.82 8.60 9.49
N GLY A 10 12.13 7.46 9.58
CA GLY A 10 12.70 6.21 10.07
C GLY A 10 12.64 5.06 9.05
N GLY A 11 13.34 3.96 9.32
CA GLY A 11 13.29 2.79 8.43
C GLY A 11 11.94 2.03 8.48
N LYS A 12 11.33 1.92 9.66
CA LYS A 12 10.04 1.24 9.88
C LYS A 12 8.84 2.18 9.89
N THR A 13 9.10 3.48 9.87
CA THR A 13 8.10 4.55 9.97
C THR A 13 8.37 5.60 8.92
N VAL A 14 7.35 5.98 8.16
CA VAL A 14 7.48 7.07 7.20
C VAL A 14 7.84 8.38 7.90
N PHE A 15 7.25 8.61 9.06
CA PHE A 15 7.70 9.65 9.98
C PHE A 15 7.31 9.34 11.42
N THR A 16 8.11 9.89 12.33
CA THR A 16 7.77 10.12 13.73
C THR A 16 7.88 11.63 13.98
N ALA A 17 6.89 12.20 14.67
CA ALA A 17 6.77 13.61 14.92
C ALA A 17 6.55 13.85 16.41
N ALA A 18 7.40 14.66 17.04
CA ALA A 18 7.16 15.21 18.36
C ALA A 18 6.51 16.59 18.21
N ILE A 19 5.31 16.77 18.78
CA ILE A 19 4.52 18.00 18.65
C ILE A 19 4.37 18.66 20.03
N GLY A 20 4.71 19.95 20.09
CA GLY A 20 4.62 20.76 21.30
C GLY A 20 5.91 20.72 22.13
N LEU A 21 6.26 21.89 22.70
CA LEU A 21 7.38 22.06 23.63
C LEU A 21 6.93 22.00 25.10
N ASP A 22 5.62 22.05 25.33
CA ASP A 22 5.04 22.02 26.67
C ASP A 22 4.99 20.56 27.18
N PRO A 23 5.57 20.25 28.36
CA PRO A 23 5.53 18.92 28.96
C PRO A 23 4.11 18.34 29.11
N ASP A 24 3.10 19.19 29.31
CA ASP A 24 1.71 18.76 29.54
C ASP A 24 0.93 18.54 28.23
N VAL A 25 1.43 19.03 27.08
CA VAL A 25 0.77 18.96 25.76
C VAL A 25 1.60 18.19 24.73
N HIS A 26 2.72 17.59 25.15
CA HIS A 26 3.62 16.86 24.28
C HIS A 26 2.94 15.62 23.68
N GLN A 27 2.87 15.55 22.34
CA GLN A 27 2.31 14.40 21.64
C GLN A 27 3.28 13.87 20.58
N VAL A 28 3.57 12.57 20.66
CA VAL A 28 4.28 11.84 19.61
C VAL A 28 3.28 11.27 18.61
N ARG A 29 3.39 11.68 17.35
CA ARG A 29 2.60 11.18 16.22
C ARG A 29 3.50 10.38 15.28
N ARG A 30 2.98 9.30 14.71
CA ARG A 30 3.74 8.43 13.80
C ARG A 30 2.87 7.92 12.68
N CYS A 31 3.44 7.84 11.49
CA CYS A 31 2.93 7.02 10.40
C CYS A 31 3.91 5.88 10.15
N THR A 32 3.47 4.64 10.40
CA THR A 32 4.29 3.46 10.12
C THR A 32 4.28 3.15 8.63
N THR A 33 5.31 2.46 8.12
CA THR A 33 5.33 2.00 6.72
C THR A 33 4.15 1.07 6.41
N LYS A 34 3.72 0.27 7.40
CA LYS A 34 2.52 -0.56 7.30
C LYS A 34 1.24 0.27 7.15
N GLU A 35 1.09 1.33 7.95
CA GLU A 35 -0.05 2.24 7.84
C GLU A 35 -0.04 2.96 6.51
N TYR A 36 1.12 3.40 6.02
CA TYR A 36 1.24 3.99 4.69
C TYR A 36 0.72 3.06 3.60
N TYR A 37 1.17 1.81 3.54
CA TYR A 37 0.68 0.85 2.55
C TYR A 37 -0.80 0.47 2.72
N HIS A 38 -1.34 0.64 3.92
CA HIS A 38 -2.77 0.52 4.16
C HIS A 38 -3.54 1.72 3.60
N LEU A 39 -3.06 2.95 3.82
CA LEU A 39 -3.65 4.18 3.30
C LEU A 39 -3.64 4.23 1.76
N THR A 40 -2.60 3.69 1.11
CA THR A 40 -2.55 3.58 -0.35
C THR A 40 -3.47 2.50 -0.92
N GLY A 41 -4.08 1.66 -0.06
CA GLY A 41 -4.87 0.49 -0.47
C GLY A 41 -4.02 -0.68 -0.97
N SER A 42 -2.68 -0.58 -0.94
CA SER A 42 -1.77 -1.59 -1.46
C SER A 42 -1.89 -2.93 -0.73
N THR A 43 -2.10 -2.93 0.59
CA THR A 43 -2.25 -4.17 1.36
C THR A 43 -3.51 -4.95 0.98
N VAL A 44 -4.63 -4.23 0.77
CA VAL A 44 -5.92 -4.85 0.43
C VAL A 44 -5.85 -5.41 -0.99
N TYR A 45 -5.29 -4.63 -1.92
CA TYR A 45 -5.11 -5.08 -3.29
C TYR A 45 -4.19 -6.29 -3.38
N ALA A 46 -3.02 -6.27 -2.72
CA ALA A 46 -2.08 -7.39 -2.76
C ALA A 46 -2.73 -8.69 -2.26
N LYS A 47 -3.53 -8.62 -1.20
CA LYS A 47 -4.27 -9.78 -0.69
C LYS A 47 -5.31 -10.31 -1.70
N LYS A 48 -6.09 -9.42 -2.31
CA LYS A 48 -7.10 -9.80 -3.32
C LYS A 48 -6.44 -10.40 -4.55
N LEU A 49 -5.37 -9.79 -5.05
CA LEU A 49 -4.61 -10.28 -6.19
C LEU A 49 -4.05 -11.68 -5.91
N GLN A 50 -3.52 -11.92 -4.72
CA GLN A 50 -3.01 -13.26 -4.36
C GLN A 50 -4.13 -14.31 -4.39
N GLN A 51 -5.31 -14.00 -3.84
CA GLN A 51 -6.46 -14.91 -3.90
C GLN A 51 -6.91 -15.20 -5.34
N GLU A 52 -6.91 -14.17 -6.20
CA GLU A 52 -7.23 -14.32 -7.62
C GLU A 52 -6.20 -15.19 -8.34
N LYS A 53 -4.91 -15.01 -8.06
CA LYS A 53 -3.83 -15.85 -8.59
C LYS A 53 -3.98 -17.31 -8.17
N ASP A 54 -4.26 -17.54 -6.90
CA ASP A 54 -4.43 -18.89 -6.35
C ASP A 54 -5.63 -19.59 -6.99
N THR A 55 -6.74 -18.87 -7.16
CA THR A 55 -7.96 -19.38 -7.80
C THR A 55 -7.75 -19.68 -9.29
N ALA A 56 -7.02 -18.81 -9.99
CA ALA A 56 -6.74 -18.96 -11.41
C ALA A 56 -5.54 -19.90 -11.70
N GLY A 57 -4.91 -20.49 -10.67
CA GLY A 57 -3.73 -21.35 -10.81
C GLY A 57 -2.45 -20.61 -11.23
N ILE A 58 -2.46 -19.27 -11.26
CA ILE A 58 -1.34 -18.44 -11.69
C ILE A 58 -0.15 -18.57 -10.74
N THR A 59 -0.40 -18.72 -9.43
CA THR A 59 0.67 -18.89 -8.43
C THR A 59 1.55 -20.11 -8.73
N ALA A 60 0.96 -21.21 -9.23
CA ALA A 60 1.71 -22.40 -9.60
C ALA A 60 2.56 -22.17 -10.85
N ILE A 61 2.01 -21.46 -11.85
CA ILE A 61 2.74 -21.07 -13.06
C ILE A 61 3.91 -20.17 -12.70
N GLU A 62 3.69 -19.11 -11.91
CA GLU A 62 4.72 -18.15 -11.49
C GLU A 62 5.85 -18.82 -10.69
N SER A 63 5.51 -19.75 -9.80
CA SER A 63 6.47 -20.47 -8.96
C SER A 63 7.35 -21.44 -9.76
N ALA A 64 6.88 -21.90 -10.93
CA ALA A 64 7.59 -22.83 -11.80
C ALA A 64 8.37 -22.13 -12.93
N ILE A 65 8.31 -20.79 -13.05
CA ILE A 65 9.07 -20.02 -14.05
C ILE A 65 10.59 -20.26 -13.86
N PRO A 66 11.30 -20.77 -14.88
CA PRO A 66 12.75 -20.92 -14.82
C PRO A 66 13.46 -19.55 -14.72
N SER A 67 14.66 -19.51 -14.15
CA SER A 67 15.43 -18.26 -14.09
C SER A 67 15.87 -17.80 -15.47
N ALA A 68 15.47 -16.59 -15.86
CA ALA A 68 15.94 -15.92 -17.08
C ALA A 68 17.39 -15.42 -16.97
N LYS A 69 17.90 -15.23 -15.74
CA LYS A 69 19.25 -14.70 -15.49
C LYS A 69 20.27 -15.82 -15.50
N THR A 70 20.71 -16.20 -16.69
CA THR A 70 21.69 -17.29 -16.89
C THR A 70 22.59 -17.01 -18.08
N ALA A 71 23.86 -17.45 -17.97
CA ALA A 71 24.82 -17.42 -19.07
C ALA A 71 24.71 -18.66 -19.99
N ARG A 72 23.87 -19.64 -19.63
CA ARG A 72 23.71 -20.89 -20.37
C ARG A 72 22.52 -20.81 -21.33
N ASN A 73 22.78 -20.89 -22.63
CA ASN A 73 21.74 -20.78 -23.67
C ASN A 73 20.58 -21.77 -23.47
N THR A 74 20.86 -23.02 -23.08
CA THR A 74 19.82 -24.04 -22.87
C THR A 74 18.87 -23.69 -21.72
N GLN A 75 19.37 -23.05 -20.65
CA GLN A 75 18.54 -22.60 -19.54
C GLN A 75 17.68 -21.40 -19.93
N PHE A 76 18.23 -20.49 -20.75
CA PHE A 76 17.48 -19.37 -21.28
C PHE A 76 16.37 -19.83 -22.23
N LEU A 77 16.66 -20.77 -23.16
CA LEU A 77 15.65 -21.35 -24.04
C LEU A 77 14.53 -22.02 -23.24
N ARG A 78 14.86 -22.78 -22.19
CA ARG A 78 13.85 -23.37 -21.30
C ARG A 78 12.96 -22.32 -20.63
N TYR A 79 13.53 -21.17 -20.24
CA TYR A 79 12.72 -20.05 -19.74
C TYR A 79 11.77 -19.52 -20.82
N VAL A 80 12.28 -19.27 -22.04
CA VAL A 80 11.48 -18.77 -23.16
C VAL A 80 10.36 -19.74 -23.50
N ASP A 81 10.65 -21.02 -23.65
CA ASP A 81 9.66 -22.07 -23.94
C ASP A 81 8.57 -22.11 -22.87
N TYR A 82 8.96 -22.00 -21.60
CA TYR A 82 8.01 -21.99 -20.48
C TYR A 82 7.10 -20.76 -20.50
N ILE A 83 7.65 -19.57 -20.76
CA ILE A 83 6.87 -18.34 -20.83
C ILE A 83 5.92 -18.39 -22.02
N LEU A 84 6.40 -18.81 -23.20
CA LEU A 84 5.58 -18.91 -24.41
C LEU A 84 4.43 -19.92 -24.22
N ALA A 85 4.70 -21.06 -23.60
CA ALA A 85 3.69 -22.08 -23.33
C ALA A 85 2.58 -21.61 -22.37
N ASN A 86 2.86 -20.64 -21.49
CA ASN A 86 1.90 -20.10 -20.52
C ASN A 86 1.43 -18.68 -20.87
N MET A 87 1.80 -18.18 -22.05
CA MET A 87 1.65 -16.79 -22.43
C MET A 87 0.19 -16.35 -22.44
N ASP A 88 -0.68 -17.14 -23.05
CA ASP A 88 -2.12 -16.82 -23.17
C ASP A 88 -2.79 -16.75 -21.79
N THR A 89 -2.49 -17.72 -20.91
CA THR A 89 -3.01 -17.76 -19.54
C THR A 89 -2.54 -16.53 -18.73
N LEU A 90 -1.26 -16.17 -18.86
CA LEU A 90 -0.71 -15.00 -18.17
C LEU A 90 -1.29 -13.70 -18.71
N PHE A 91 -1.45 -13.55 -20.02
CA PHE A 91 -2.06 -12.35 -20.62
C PHE A 91 -3.55 -12.24 -20.32
N ALA A 92 -4.29 -13.35 -20.32
CA ALA A 92 -5.69 -13.36 -19.95
C ALA A 92 -5.87 -12.89 -18.49
N PHE A 93 -5.01 -13.35 -17.59
CA PHE A 93 -5.06 -12.96 -16.18
C PHE A 93 -4.63 -11.51 -15.94
N TYR A 94 -3.48 -11.10 -16.48
CA TYR A 94 -2.92 -9.75 -16.30
C TYR A 94 -3.45 -8.72 -17.32
N GLY A 95 -4.54 -9.05 -18.01
CA GLY A 95 -5.13 -8.20 -19.03
C GLY A 95 -5.73 -6.90 -18.50
N PHE A 96 -6.48 -6.22 -19.38
CA PHE A 96 -7.03 -4.89 -19.15
C PHE A 96 -7.93 -4.78 -17.90
N SER A 97 -8.55 -5.88 -17.46
CA SER A 97 -9.35 -5.94 -16.23
C SER A 97 -8.58 -5.48 -14.98
N THR A 98 -7.26 -5.65 -14.97
CA THR A 98 -6.41 -5.19 -13.87
C THR A 98 -6.25 -3.67 -13.86
N ALA A 99 -6.40 -2.96 -14.98
CA ALA A 99 -6.12 -1.53 -15.11
C ALA A 99 -6.88 -0.66 -14.10
N LYS A 100 -8.13 -1.03 -13.77
CA LYS A 100 -8.92 -0.37 -12.73
C LYS A 100 -8.22 -0.41 -11.37
N HIS A 101 -7.62 -1.54 -11.02
CA HIS A 101 -6.89 -1.67 -9.77
C HIS A 101 -5.60 -0.83 -9.76
N TRP A 102 -4.86 -0.79 -10.87
CA TRP A 102 -3.70 0.08 -11.02
C TRP A 102 -4.06 1.56 -10.84
N PHE A 103 -5.16 1.99 -11.46
CA PHE A 103 -5.67 3.36 -11.28
C PHE A 103 -6.03 3.66 -9.83
N ASN A 104 -6.74 2.74 -9.16
CA ASN A 104 -7.09 2.90 -7.74
C ASN A 104 -5.86 2.98 -6.83
N LEU A 105 -4.83 2.17 -7.09
CA LEU A 105 -3.56 2.23 -6.35
C LEU A 105 -2.83 3.54 -6.59
N TYR A 106 -2.83 4.03 -7.83
CA TYR A 106 -2.26 5.33 -8.18
C TYR A 106 -2.97 6.46 -7.42
N GLN A 107 -4.30 6.48 -7.42
CA GLN A 107 -5.08 7.43 -6.62
C GLN A 107 -4.83 7.26 -5.11
N GLY A 108 -4.64 6.02 -4.64
CA GLY A 108 -4.27 5.75 -3.24
C GLY A 108 -2.94 6.38 -2.86
N LYS A 109 -1.92 6.28 -3.72
CA LYS A 109 -0.62 6.94 -3.54
C LYS A 109 -0.74 8.47 -3.49
N GLN A 110 -1.67 9.05 -4.25
CA GLN A 110 -1.92 10.50 -4.22
C GLN A 110 -2.65 10.95 -2.95
N ARG A 111 -3.60 10.16 -2.43
CA ARG A 111 -4.35 10.47 -1.21
C ARG A 111 -3.58 10.23 0.09
N ALA A 112 -2.65 9.28 0.10
CA ALA A 112 -1.91 8.90 1.30
C ALA A 112 -1.12 10.07 1.93
N PRO A 113 -0.41 10.92 1.17
CA PRO A 113 0.22 12.13 1.69
C PRO A 113 -0.75 13.06 2.42
N ASP A 114 -1.93 13.34 1.87
CA ASP A 114 -2.92 14.21 2.54
C ASP A 114 -3.37 13.62 3.88
N MET A 115 -3.61 12.31 3.92
CA MET A 115 -3.97 11.61 5.16
C MET A 115 -2.83 11.63 6.17
N MET A 116 -1.58 11.50 5.71
CA MET A 116 -0.38 11.59 6.54
C MET A 116 -0.15 12.99 7.10
N VAL A 117 -0.33 14.03 6.28
CA VAL A 117 -0.27 15.44 6.71
C VAL A 117 -1.37 15.72 7.73
N ASN A 118 -2.59 15.23 7.51
CA ASN A 118 -3.67 15.35 8.49
C ASN A 118 -3.34 14.61 9.80
N MET A 119 -2.71 13.44 9.72
CA MET A 119 -2.20 12.70 10.88
C MET A 119 -1.13 13.52 11.62
N LEU A 120 -0.25 14.21 10.89
CA LEU A 120 0.79 15.07 11.45
C LEU A 120 0.22 16.32 12.11
N LEU A 121 -0.66 17.07 11.44
CA LEU A 121 -1.14 18.39 11.89
C LEU A 121 -2.30 18.28 12.87
N ASN A 122 -3.30 17.47 12.52
CA ASN A 122 -4.55 17.36 13.25
C ASN A 122 -4.72 16.03 13.99
N GLY A 123 -3.73 15.12 13.92
CA GLY A 123 -3.80 13.79 14.55
C GLY A 123 -4.65 12.77 13.80
N GLY A 124 -5.54 13.20 12.89
CA GLY A 124 -6.47 12.33 12.16
C GLY A 124 -7.32 11.43 13.08
N ALA A 125 -7.93 10.39 12.51
CA ALA A 125 -8.75 9.43 13.26
C ALA A 125 -7.93 8.66 14.33
N LYS A 126 -6.64 8.44 14.07
CA LYS A 126 -5.73 7.68 14.93
C LYS A 126 -5.52 8.33 16.29
N TYR A 127 -5.26 9.63 16.32
CA TYR A 127 -4.96 10.36 17.55
C TYR A 127 -6.15 11.15 18.11
N ASN A 128 -7.18 11.43 17.28
CA ASN A 128 -8.38 12.17 17.68
C ASN A 128 -9.67 11.34 17.58
N LYS A 129 -9.75 10.26 18.39
CA LYS A 129 -10.91 9.34 18.41
C LYS A 129 -12.25 10.02 18.76
N LYS A 130 -12.24 11.03 19.65
CA LYS A 130 -13.46 11.76 20.06
C LYS A 130 -14.04 12.61 18.93
N ARG A 131 -13.18 13.21 18.09
CA ARG A 131 -13.58 14.01 16.93
C ARG A 131 -14.18 13.13 15.83
N PHE A 132 -13.57 11.97 15.57
CA PHE A 132 -14.03 11.00 14.58
C PHE A 132 -15.44 10.46 14.88
N LYS A 133 -15.71 10.05 16.13
CA LYS A 133 -17.06 9.60 16.54
C LYS A 133 -18.16 10.65 16.34
N LYS A 134 -17.79 11.94 16.43
CA LYS A 134 -18.73 13.07 16.27
C LYS A 134 -19.03 13.38 14.80
N GLU A 135 -18.12 13.02 13.89
CA GLU A 135 -18.33 13.13 12.44
C GLU A 135 -19.18 11.95 11.92
N GLU A 136 -18.96 10.72 12.39
CA GLU A 136 -19.80 9.54 12.04
C GLU A 136 -21.27 9.72 12.44
N GLN A 137 -21.53 10.32 13.61
CA GLN A 137 -22.90 10.60 14.09
C GLN A 137 -23.63 11.67 13.26
N LYS A 138 -22.91 12.52 12.52
CA LYS A 138 -23.52 13.54 11.64
C LYS A 138 -23.85 13.02 10.24
N THR A 139 -23.24 11.91 9.82
CA THR A 139 -23.42 11.33 8.48
C THR A 139 -24.53 10.28 8.38
N ILE A 140 -25.27 10.03 9.46
CA ILE A 140 -26.48 9.19 9.43
C ILE A 140 -27.68 10.14 9.26
N PRO A 141 -28.29 10.24 8.06
CA PRO A 141 -29.48 11.04 7.89
C PRO A 141 -30.65 10.35 8.62
N THR A 142 -31.43 11.15 9.34
CA THR A 142 -32.68 10.76 10.00
C THR A 142 -33.80 10.61 8.96
#